data_AF-A0ABD1ML35-F1
#
_entry.id   AF-A0ABD1ML35-F1
#
_cell.length_a   1.000
_cell.length_b   1.000
_cell.length_c   1.000
_cell.angle_alpha   90.00
_cell.angle_beta   90.00
_cell.angle_gamma   90.00
#
_symmetry.space_group_name_H-M   'P 1'
#
loop_
_entity.id
_entity.type
_entity.pdbx_description
1 polymer ?
#
loop_
_entity_poly.entity_id
_entity_poly.type
_entity_poly.pdbx_seq_one_letter_code
_entity_poly.pdbx_strand_id
1 'polypeptide(L)' 'MTPYEALYGRRCRTPLCWCEPGENLILGPEVVQQTTEKVKLIQDRMRTAQSR' A
#
# COMPACT_ATOMS: atom_id res chain seq x y z
N MET A 1 -29.16 1.63 9.62
CA MET A 1 -27.84 2.21 9.31
C MET A 1 -26.89 1.74 10.38
N THR A 2 -25.88 0.95 10.03
CA THR A 2 -25.03 0.29 11.04
C THR A 2 -24.07 1.30 11.67
N PRO A 3 -23.66 1.14 12.94
CA PRO A 3 -22.79 2.11 13.63
C PRO A 3 -21.49 2.41 12.86
N TYR A 4 -20.96 1.41 12.16
CA TYR A 4 -19.74 1.52 11.36
C TYR A 4 -19.90 2.47 10.16
N GLU A 5 -21.02 2.41 9.43
CA GLU A 5 -21.28 3.28 8.28
C GLU A 5 -21.52 4.73 8.71
N ALA A 6 -22.12 4.95 9.88
CA ALA A 6 -22.34 6.28 10.44
C ALA A 6 -21.04 6.95 10.93
N LEU A 7 -20.10 6.17 11.45
CA LEU A 7 -18.81 6.69 11.95
C LEU A 7 -17.83 7.02 10.83
N TYR A 8 -17.83 6.25 9.75
CA TYR A 8 -16.80 6.37 8.72
C TYR A 8 -17.29 6.96 7.41
N GLY A 9 -18.61 7.01 7.16
CA GLY A 9 -19.28 7.85 6.14
C GLY A 9 -18.82 7.72 4.68
N ARG A 10 -17.80 6.90 4.44
CA ARG A 10 -17.06 6.70 3.19
C ARG A 10 -16.43 5.31 3.27
N ARG A 11 -16.17 4.67 2.12
CA ARG A 11 -15.45 3.39 2.06
C ARG A 11 -14.18 3.51 2.90
N CYS A 12 -14.11 2.76 3.99
CA CYS A 12 -12.99 2.81 4.92
C CYS A 12 -11.69 2.64 4.17
N ARG A 13 -10.92 3.72 4.07
CA ARG A 13 -9.51 3.63 3.68
C ARG A 13 -8.80 3.05 4.90
N THR A 14 -8.58 1.75 4.87
CA THR A 14 -7.68 1.08 5.82
C THR A 14 -6.32 1.81 5.81
N PRO A 15 -5.57 1.83 6.91
CA PRO A 15 -4.22 2.44 6.97
C PRO A 15 -3.26 1.89 5.91
N LEU A 16 -3.54 0.69 5.40
CA LEU A 16 -2.84 0.05 4.29
C LEU A 16 -3.07 0.74 2.92
N CYS A 17 -3.97 1.72 2.83
CA CYS A 17 -4.39 2.37 1.59
C CYS A 17 -4.07 3.88 1.55
N TRP A 18 -2.91 4.25 2.09
CA TRP A 18 -2.29 5.57 1.94
C TRP A 18 -1.23 5.56 0.82
N CYS A 19 -1.63 5.14 -0.38
CA CYS A 19 -1.00 5.70 -1.56
C CYS A 19 -2.01 6.68 -2.11
N GLU A 20 -1.82 7.98 -1.87
CA GLU A 20 -2.60 8.95 -2.62
C GLU A 20 -2.31 8.74 -4.11
N PRO A 21 -3.32 8.80 -5.00
CA PRO A 21 -3.10 8.67 -6.44
C PRO A 21 -2.09 9.69 -7.00
N GLY A 22 -1.78 10.74 -6.23
CA GLY A 22 -0.78 11.77 -6.55
C GLY A 22 0.61 11.57 -5.94
N GLU A 23 0.80 10.74 -4.90
CA GLU A 23 2.13 10.53 -4.30
C GLU A 23 3.10 9.86 -5.27
N ASN A 24 2.59 8.92 -6.08
CA ASN A 24 3.35 8.32 -7.18
C ASN A 24 3.70 9.34 -8.28
N LEU A 25 2.88 10.39 -8.45
CA LEU A 25 3.11 11.46 -9.41
C LEU A 25 4.13 12.48 -8.90
N ILE A 26 4.14 12.75 -7.58
CA ILE A 26 5.05 13.69 -6.91
C ILE A 26 6.49 13.14 -6.85
N LEU A 27 6.67 11.84 -6.61
CA LEU A 27 8.00 11.23 -6.47
C LEU A 27 8.73 10.99 -7.80
N GLY A 28 8.06 11.18 -8.94
CA GLY A 28 8.62 10.86 -10.25
C GLY A 28 8.69 9.34 -10.51
N PRO A 29 8.56 8.91 -11.77
CA PRO A 29 8.41 7.50 -12.12
C PRO A 29 9.62 6.64 -11.74
N GLU A 30 10.82 7.23 -11.73
CA GLU A 30 12.07 6.52 -11.47
C GLU A 30 12.20 6.10 -10.00
N VAL A 31 11.81 6.97 -9.07
CA VAL A 31 11.81 6.67 -7.63
C VAL A 31 10.72 5.66 -7.28
N VAL A 32 9.55 5.77 -7.91
CA VAL A 32 8.46 4.79 -7.76
C VAL A 32 8.92 3.41 -8.23
N GLN A 33 9.60 3.32 -9.38
CA GLN A 33 10.08 2.06 -9.93
C GLN A 33 11.14 1.41 -9.04
N GLN A 34 12.14 2.19 -8.60
CA GLN A 34 13.17 1.70 -7.67
C GLN A 34 12.58 1.22 -6.34
N THR A 35 11.57 1.91 -5.81
CA THR A 35 10.91 1.53 -4.56
C THR A 35 10.10 0.26 -4.73
N THR A 36 9.41 0.13 -5.87
CA THR A 36 8.61 -1.06 -6.21
C THR A 36 9.49 -2.30 -6.33
N GLU A 37 10.67 -2.18 -6.95
CA GLU A 37 11.64 -3.27 -7.06
C GLU A 37 12.15 -3.74 -5.68
N LYS A 38 12.46 -2.79 -4.79
CA LYS A 38 12.87 -3.10 -3.42
C LYS A 38 11.76 -3.78 -2.61
N VAL A 39 10.51 -3.33 -2.78
CA VAL A 39 9.34 -3.96 -2.13
C VAL A 39 9.16 -5.40 -2.61
N LYS A 40 9.28 -5.66 -3.92
CA LYS A 40 9.22 -7.02 -4.46
C LYS A 40 10.29 -7.92 -3.86
N LEU A 41 11.54 -7.45 -3.78
CA LEU A 41 12.64 -8.20 -3.16
C LEU A 41 12.35 -8.59 -1.70
N ILE A 42 11.77 -7.68 -0.92
CA ILE A 42 11.40 -7.94 0.47
C ILE A 42 10.28 -8.99 0.53
N GLN A 43 9.25 -8.87 -0.31
CA GLN A 43 8.16 -9.84 -0.37
C GLN A 43 8.64 -11.25 -0.73
N ASP A 44 9.56 -11.38 -1.69
CA ASP A 44 10.13 -12.68 -2.06
C ASP A 44 10.92 -13.28 -0.89
N ARG A 45 11.75 -12.47 -0.21
CA ARG A 45 12.48 -12.93 0.99
C ARG A 45 11.55 -13.36 2.11
N MET A 46 10.49 -12.60 2.37
CA MET A 46 9.48 -12.98 3.38
C MET A 46 8.80 -14.29 3.02
N ARG A 47 8.44 -14.48 1.74
CA ARG A 47 7.83 -15.73 1.27
C ARG A 47 8.79 -16.91 1.39
N THR A 48 10.06 -16.74 1.02
CA THR A 48 11.08 -17.78 1.20
C THR A 48 11.28 -18.13 2.68
N ALA A 49 11.29 -17.14 3.57
CA ALA A 49 11.40 -17.37 5.01
C ALA A 49 10.16 -18.07 5.59
N GLN A 50 8.97 -17.79 5.06
CA GLN A 50 7.70 -18.37 5.50
C GLN A 50 7.46 -19.78 4.95
N SER A 51 8.01 -20.11 3.78
CA SER A 51 7.93 -21.45 3.18
C SER A 51 8.93 -22.45 3.75
N ARG A 52 9.81 -22.03 4.66
CA ARG A 52 10.75 -22.89 5.40
C ARG A 52 10.17 -23.27 6.75
#